data_AF-A0A7L4G0P1-F1
#
_entry.id   AF-A0A7L4G0P1-F1
#
_cell.length_a   1.000
_cell.length_b   1.000
_cell.length_c   1.000
_cell.angle_alpha   90.00
_cell.angle_beta   90.00
_cell.angle_gamma   90.00
#
_symmetry.space_group_name_H-M   'P 1'
#
loop_
_entity.id
_entity.type
_entity.pdbx_description
1 polymer ?
#
loop_
_entity_poly.entity_id
_entity_poly.type
_entity_poly.pdbx_seq_one_letter_code
_entity_poly.pdbx_strand_id
1 'polypeptide(L)'
;WLVIDRKVYDVSKFAKRHPGGSKVIRHYAGQDATDAFIAFHNDKSLVKKYLKSLLIGELAPDQPSFESNKKQALLEDFRELRCTVEKMGLLTPNYIFFFLIFLHFVVLDAASWLIVWYFGISLVPFLVGIVFFTVAQIQMGWFQHDLGHFSVFRKPQWNRFLQIVVITVLKGAPASWWNHLHNQHHAKPNCFRKDPDLNMHPLLFSLGKSLSVEVSMEIPGEAKVLLTESYRLAHYNIFSFFSLGKRRRSSCLTIISINISSVS
;
A
#
# COMPACT_ATOMS: atom_id res chain seq x y z
N TRP A 1 -14.63 -12.98 14.34
CA TRP A 1 -15.47 -11.76 14.40
C TRP A 1 -14.63 -10.53 14.14
N LEU A 2 -15.25 -9.36 13.94
CA LEU A 2 -14.60 -8.06 13.83
C LEU A 2 -15.35 -7.03 14.67
N VAL A 3 -14.65 -6.03 15.17
CA VAL A 3 -15.27 -4.86 15.81
C VAL A 3 -15.21 -3.67 14.84
N ILE A 4 -16.33 -2.98 14.67
CA ILE A 4 -16.43 -1.72 13.93
C ILE A 4 -17.34 -0.80 14.72
N ASP A 5 -16.83 0.35 15.16
CA ASP A 5 -17.58 1.34 15.95
C ASP A 5 -18.21 0.71 17.20
N ARG A 6 -17.39 -0.02 17.97
CA ARG A 6 -17.77 -0.83 19.15
C ARG A 6 -18.79 -1.94 18.91
N LYS A 7 -19.30 -2.11 17.70
CA LYS A 7 -20.21 -3.19 17.32
C LYS A 7 -19.44 -4.42 16.86
N VAL A 8 -19.90 -5.58 17.30
CA VAL A 8 -19.29 -6.88 17.00
C VAL A 8 -20.04 -7.54 15.85
N TYR A 9 -19.30 -7.94 14.82
CA TYR A 9 -19.85 -8.55 13.60
C TYR A 9 -19.29 -9.96 13.37
N ASP A 10 -20.18 -10.91 13.09
CA ASP A 10 -19.78 -12.22 12.60
C ASP A 10 -19.56 -12.22 11.08
N VAL A 11 -18.30 -12.12 10.70
CA VAL A 11 -17.86 -12.14 9.30
C VAL A 11 -17.40 -13.52 8.81
N SER A 12 -17.58 -14.59 9.58
CA SER A 12 -16.99 -15.91 9.27
C SER A 12 -17.41 -16.45 7.91
N LYS A 13 -18.71 -16.37 7.59
CA LYS A 13 -19.25 -16.75 6.26
C LYS A 13 -19.03 -15.63 5.22
N PHE A 14 -19.17 -14.38 5.64
CA PHE A 14 -19.07 -13.22 4.75
C PHE A 14 -17.66 -13.02 4.18
N ALA A 15 -16.61 -13.40 4.91
CA ALA A 15 -15.22 -13.23 4.48
C ALA A 15 -14.94 -13.82 3.10
N LYS A 16 -15.57 -14.95 2.74
CA LYS A 16 -15.40 -15.60 1.42
C LYS A 16 -16.09 -14.83 0.28
N ARG A 17 -17.09 -14.00 0.60
CA ARG A 17 -17.90 -13.23 -0.35
C ARG A 17 -17.52 -11.75 -0.40
N HIS A 18 -16.58 -11.33 0.45
CA HIS A 18 -16.17 -9.95 0.55
C HIS A 18 -15.50 -9.47 -0.75
N PRO A 19 -15.94 -8.34 -1.35
CA PRO A 19 -15.38 -7.85 -2.62
C PRO A 19 -13.88 -7.54 -2.56
N GLY A 20 -13.35 -7.13 -1.40
CA GLY A 20 -11.91 -6.91 -1.19
C GLY A 20 -11.11 -8.19 -0.94
N GLY A 21 -11.76 -9.36 -0.98
CA GLY A 21 -11.15 -10.66 -0.71
C GLY A 21 -11.17 -11.06 0.76
N SER A 22 -10.96 -12.37 0.99
CA SER A 22 -11.06 -12.99 2.31
C SER A 22 -9.85 -12.73 3.21
N LYS A 23 -8.65 -12.60 2.62
CA LYS A 23 -7.40 -12.35 3.37
C LYS A 23 -7.43 -11.01 4.11
N VAL A 24 -7.86 -9.94 3.43
CA VAL A 24 -7.99 -8.59 4.02
C VAL A 24 -8.84 -8.60 5.28
N ILE A 25 -10.01 -9.26 5.25
CA ILE A 25 -10.87 -9.41 6.44
C ILE A 25 -10.17 -10.24 7.54
N ARG A 26 -9.54 -11.35 7.16
CA ARG A 26 -8.87 -12.24 8.12
C ARG A 26 -7.71 -11.57 8.84
N HIS A 27 -7.03 -10.60 8.22
CA HIS A 27 -5.94 -9.86 8.86
C HIS A 27 -6.39 -9.10 10.11
N TYR A 28 -7.68 -8.76 10.20
CA TYR A 28 -8.29 -8.08 11.34
C TYR A 28 -9.11 -8.99 12.25
N ALA A 29 -9.12 -10.32 12.01
CA ALA A 29 -9.94 -11.23 12.81
C ALA A 29 -9.70 -11.04 14.32
N GLY A 30 -10.77 -10.80 15.07
CA GLY A 30 -10.73 -10.55 16.52
C GLY A 30 -10.33 -9.15 16.94
N GLN A 31 -10.14 -8.22 16.00
CA GLN A 31 -9.62 -6.87 16.26
C GLN A 31 -10.68 -5.78 16.04
N ASP A 32 -10.39 -4.60 16.58
CA ASP A 32 -11.05 -3.36 16.15
C ASP A 32 -10.51 -2.91 14.78
N ALA A 33 -11.39 -2.99 13.79
CA ALA A 33 -11.13 -2.65 12.39
C ALA A 33 -11.81 -1.34 11.97
N THR A 34 -12.25 -0.49 12.91
CA THR A 34 -13.02 0.73 12.63
C THR A 34 -12.31 1.65 11.64
N ASP A 35 -11.04 2.00 11.90
CA ASP A 35 -10.29 2.93 11.06
C ASP A 35 -10.02 2.35 9.66
N ALA A 36 -9.70 1.06 9.59
CA ALA A 36 -9.53 0.35 8.33
C ALA A 36 -10.84 0.30 7.54
N PHE A 37 -11.95 0.01 8.21
CA PHE A 37 -13.27 -0.01 7.61
C PHE A 37 -13.62 1.35 7.00
N ILE A 38 -13.37 2.44 7.72
CA ILE A 38 -13.59 3.81 7.24
C ILE A 38 -12.68 4.13 6.04
N ALA A 39 -11.43 3.67 6.05
CA ALA A 39 -10.46 3.96 4.99
C ALA A 39 -10.79 3.25 3.67
N PHE A 40 -11.24 1.99 3.71
CA PHE A 40 -11.46 1.18 2.50
C PHE A 40 -12.86 1.31 1.90
N HIS A 41 -13.86 1.76 2.66
CA HIS A 41 -15.26 1.76 2.22
C HIS A 41 -15.78 3.17 1.91
N ASN A 42 -15.66 3.57 0.66
CA ASN A 42 -16.16 4.87 0.17
C ASN A 42 -17.69 4.99 0.25
N ASP A 43 -18.42 3.92 -0.13
CA ASP A 43 -19.90 3.92 -0.07
C ASP A 43 -20.40 3.35 1.27
N LYS A 44 -20.42 4.21 2.29
CA LYS A 44 -20.92 3.85 3.63
C LYS A 44 -22.39 3.40 3.61
N SER A 45 -23.19 3.89 2.66
CA SER A 45 -24.62 3.57 2.58
C SER A 45 -24.86 2.14 2.13
N LEU A 46 -24.10 1.69 1.12
CA LEU A 46 -24.14 0.32 0.62
C LEU A 46 -23.65 -0.66 1.69
N VAL A 47 -22.51 -0.37 2.31
CA VAL A 47 -21.89 -1.30 3.26
C VAL A 47 -22.73 -1.44 4.53
N LYS A 48 -23.40 -0.37 4.99
CA LYS A 48 -24.34 -0.43 6.12
C LYS A 48 -25.48 -1.42 5.89
N LYS A 49 -25.91 -1.66 4.64
CA LYS A 49 -26.93 -2.68 4.33
C LYS A 49 -26.43 -4.09 4.63
N TYR A 50 -25.18 -4.40 4.29
CA TYR A 50 -24.56 -5.70 4.57
C TYR A 50 -24.28 -5.88 6.07
N LEU A 51 -23.76 -4.85 6.74
CA LEU A 51 -23.41 -4.91 8.16
C LEU A 51 -24.58 -5.27 9.07
N LYS A 52 -25.80 -4.79 8.77
CA LYS A 52 -27.00 -5.09 9.57
C LYS A 52 -27.21 -6.59 9.78
N SER A 53 -26.98 -7.40 8.75
CA SER A 53 -27.16 -8.86 8.81
C SER A 53 -26.05 -9.61 9.54
N LEU A 54 -24.92 -8.94 9.79
CA LEU A 54 -23.72 -9.54 10.38
C LEU A 54 -23.56 -9.15 11.86
N LEU A 55 -24.35 -8.20 12.35
CA LEU A 55 -24.28 -7.68 13.70
C LEU A 55 -24.72 -8.76 14.70
N ILE A 56 -23.86 -9.06 15.67
CA ILE A 56 -24.15 -10.04 16.73
C ILE A 56 -24.23 -9.39 18.13
N GLY A 57 -23.68 -8.19 18.32
CA GLY A 57 -23.71 -7.49 19.60
C GLY A 57 -22.82 -6.25 19.62
N GLU A 58 -22.54 -5.76 20.83
CA GLU A 58 -21.67 -4.61 21.09
C GLU A 58 -20.63 -4.98 22.17
N LEU A 59 -19.46 -4.34 22.12
CA LEU A 59 -18.43 -4.49 23.14
C LEU A 59 -18.93 -4.01 24.49
N ALA A 60 -18.58 -4.74 25.55
CA ALA A 60 -18.90 -4.34 26.92
C ALA A 60 -18.33 -2.93 27.24
N PRO A 61 -19.01 -2.11 28.06
CA PRO A 61 -18.64 -0.70 28.26
C PRO A 61 -17.22 -0.49 28.80
N ASP A 62 -16.72 -1.43 29.59
CA ASP A 62 -15.38 -1.48 30.18
C ASP A 62 -14.28 -1.90 29.18
N GLN A 63 -14.66 -2.49 28.05
CA GLN A 63 -13.70 -2.96 27.06
C GLN A 63 -13.25 -1.81 26.13
N PRO A 64 -11.93 -1.62 25.96
CA PRO A 64 -11.40 -0.62 25.06
C PRO A 64 -11.69 -1.00 23.60
N SER A 65 -11.99 -0.01 22.76
CA SER A 65 -12.19 -0.17 21.31
C SER A 65 -10.90 0.08 20.52
N PHE A 66 -9.80 -0.47 21.02
CA PHE A 66 -8.49 -0.41 20.38
C PHE A 66 -7.60 -1.55 20.89
N GLU A 67 -6.64 -1.95 20.07
CA GLU A 67 -5.67 -2.99 20.44
C GLU A 67 -4.73 -2.47 21.55
N SER A 68 -4.46 -3.29 22.56
CA SER A 68 -3.60 -2.92 23.70
C SER A 68 -2.18 -2.52 23.32
N ASN A 69 -1.69 -2.95 22.16
CA ASN A 69 -0.37 -2.62 21.63
C ASN A 69 -0.31 -1.31 20.84
N LYS A 70 -1.46 -0.66 20.56
CA LYS A 70 -1.51 0.61 19.84
C LYS A 70 -1.53 1.78 20.82
N LYS A 71 -0.69 2.78 20.57
CA LYS A 71 -0.71 4.03 21.33
C LYS A 71 -1.99 4.81 21.00
N GLN A 72 -2.89 4.95 21.97
CA GLN A 72 -4.18 5.64 21.78
C GLN A 72 -4.00 7.07 21.25
N ALA A 73 -3.07 7.84 21.80
CA ALA A 73 -2.77 9.20 21.35
C ALA A 73 -2.47 9.27 19.84
N LEU A 74 -1.72 8.31 19.31
CA LEU A 74 -1.38 8.26 17.89
C LEU A 74 -2.61 7.98 17.01
N LEU A 75 -3.55 7.15 17.48
CA LEU A 75 -4.81 6.92 16.76
C LEU A 75 -5.68 8.17 16.72
N GLU A 76 -5.74 8.91 17.83
CA GLU A 76 -6.46 10.18 17.94
C GLU A 76 -5.85 11.23 17.02
N ASP A 77 -4.52 11.38 17.00
CA ASP A 77 -3.79 12.26 16.09
C ASP A 77 -4.12 11.97 14.61
N PHE A 78 -4.14 10.69 14.21
CA PHE A 78 -4.48 10.31 12.84
C PHE A 78 -5.94 10.61 12.48
N ARG A 79 -6.87 10.45 13.43
CA ARG A 79 -8.30 10.78 13.23
C ARG A 79 -8.49 12.29 13.11
N GLU A 80 -7.81 13.09 13.91
CA GLU A 80 -7.82 14.54 13.81
C GLU A 80 -7.23 15.02 12.49
N LEU A 81 -6.08 14.46 12.08
CA LEU A 81 -5.46 14.76 10.79
C LEU A 81 -6.42 14.46 9.65
N ARG A 82 -7.09 13.31 9.67
CA ARG A 82 -8.08 12.95 8.65
C ARG A 82 -9.24 13.95 8.61
N CYS A 83 -9.80 14.32 9.76
CA CYS A 83 -10.86 15.32 9.86
C CYS A 83 -10.43 16.67 9.26
N THR A 84 -9.19 17.07 9.51
CA THR A 84 -8.60 18.30 8.96
C THR A 84 -8.45 18.22 7.44
N VAL A 85 -7.88 17.13 6.92
CA VAL A 85 -7.72 16.88 5.47
C VAL A 85 -9.08 16.85 4.75
N GLU A 86 -10.09 16.24 5.35
CA GLU A 86 -11.47 16.22 4.83
C GLU A 86 -12.09 17.63 4.82
N LYS A 87 -11.97 18.40 5.91
CA LYS A 87 -12.45 19.79 6.01
C LYS A 87 -11.78 20.72 5.00
N MET A 88 -10.49 20.51 4.72
CA MET A 88 -9.73 21.27 3.73
C MET A 88 -10.08 20.89 2.28
N GLY A 89 -10.89 19.85 2.05
CA GLY A 89 -11.28 19.42 0.70
C GLY A 89 -10.13 18.78 -0.10
N LEU A 90 -9.04 18.38 0.56
CA LEU A 90 -7.84 17.83 -0.08
C LEU A 90 -8.05 16.41 -0.66
N LEU A 91 -9.18 15.77 -0.33
CA LEU A 91 -9.57 14.47 -0.90
C LEU A 91 -10.40 14.61 -2.18
N THR A 92 -10.58 15.82 -2.71
CA THR A 92 -11.26 16.03 -3.99
C THR A 92 -10.27 15.92 -5.15
N PRO A 93 -10.61 15.20 -6.23
CA PRO A 93 -9.69 15.00 -7.34
C PRO A 93 -9.47 16.29 -8.13
N ASN A 94 -8.21 16.60 -8.44
CA ASN A 94 -7.82 17.69 -9.34
C ASN A 94 -7.56 17.13 -10.76
N TYR A 95 -8.52 17.31 -11.65
CA TYR A 95 -8.43 16.77 -13.02
C TYR A 95 -7.29 17.38 -13.84
N ILE A 96 -6.97 18.66 -13.64
CA ILE A 96 -5.88 19.33 -14.37
C ILE A 96 -4.55 18.70 -13.97
N PHE A 97 -4.32 18.49 -12.67
CA PHE A 97 -3.12 17.85 -12.17
C PHE A 97 -2.93 16.46 -12.80
N PHE A 98 -3.95 15.59 -12.73
CA PHE A 98 -3.86 14.25 -13.28
C PHE A 98 -3.77 14.22 -14.81
N PHE A 99 -4.42 15.17 -15.50
CA PHE A 99 -4.27 15.31 -16.95
C PHE A 99 -2.84 15.72 -17.34
N LEU A 100 -2.21 16.63 -16.59
CA LEU A 100 -0.83 17.02 -16.83
C LEU A 100 0.16 15.87 -16.55
N ILE A 101 -0.07 15.06 -15.51
CA ILE A 101 0.70 13.83 -15.27
C ILE A 101 0.53 12.85 -16.43
N PHE A 102 -0.71 12.66 -16.90
CA PHE A 102 -1.00 11.81 -18.05
C PHE A 102 -0.25 12.28 -19.31
N LEU A 103 -0.40 13.56 -19.66
CA LEU A 103 0.28 14.15 -20.80
C LEU A 103 1.81 14.04 -20.67
N HIS A 104 2.34 14.27 -19.48
CA HIS A 104 3.78 14.22 -19.21
C HIS A 104 4.37 12.84 -19.54
N PHE A 105 3.79 11.75 -19.02
CA PHE A 105 4.35 10.43 -19.31
C PHE A 105 4.14 10.02 -20.78
N VAL A 106 3.04 10.43 -21.42
CA VAL A 106 2.81 10.16 -22.86
C VAL A 106 3.85 10.88 -23.73
N VAL A 107 4.13 12.15 -23.43
CA VAL A 107 5.12 12.95 -24.16
C VAL A 107 6.52 12.37 -23.99
N LEU A 108 6.91 11.97 -22.77
CA LEU A 108 8.21 11.37 -22.52
C LEU A 108 8.38 10.01 -23.19
N ASP A 109 7.33 9.17 -23.19
CA ASP A 109 7.35 7.87 -23.86
C ASP A 109 7.51 8.06 -25.38
N ALA A 110 6.69 8.93 -25.99
CA ALA A 110 6.81 9.26 -27.41
C ALA A 110 8.18 9.85 -27.77
N ALA A 111 8.72 10.75 -26.93
CA ALA A 111 10.04 11.33 -27.13
C ALA A 111 11.15 10.27 -27.09
N SER A 112 11.05 9.27 -26.20
CA SER A 112 11.99 8.15 -26.17
C SER A 112 12.06 7.41 -27.51
N TRP A 113 10.91 7.04 -28.07
CA TRP A 113 10.84 6.35 -29.36
C TRP A 113 11.33 7.23 -30.51
N LEU A 114 10.97 8.52 -30.51
CA LEU A 114 11.41 9.47 -31.54
C LEU A 114 12.93 9.68 -31.53
N ILE A 115 13.57 9.71 -30.36
CA ILE A 115 15.03 9.85 -30.25
C ILE A 115 15.73 8.67 -30.92
N VAL A 116 15.32 7.43 -30.60
CA VAL A 116 15.91 6.22 -31.20
C VAL A 116 15.60 6.14 -32.69
N TRP A 117 14.40 6.51 -33.10
CA TRP A 117 13.98 6.48 -34.51
C TRP A 117 14.76 7.50 -35.37
N TYR A 118 14.93 8.73 -34.90
CA TYR A 118 15.55 9.81 -35.67
C TYR A 118 17.09 9.78 -35.62
N PHE A 119 17.68 9.56 -34.43
CA PHE A 119 19.14 9.59 -34.25
C PHE A 119 19.81 8.20 -34.34
N GLY A 120 19.01 7.14 -34.52
CA GLY A 120 19.48 5.76 -34.63
C GLY A 120 19.84 5.12 -33.30
N ILE A 121 20.39 3.90 -33.36
CA ILE A 121 20.67 3.04 -32.19
C ILE A 121 22.13 3.19 -31.72
N SER A 122 22.74 4.35 -31.95
CA SER A 122 24.06 4.62 -31.36
C SER A 122 23.94 4.74 -29.84
N LEU A 123 25.06 4.53 -29.13
CA LEU A 123 25.05 4.41 -27.67
C LEU A 123 24.39 5.62 -26.97
N VAL A 124 24.64 6.85 -27.46
CA VAL A 124 24.14 8.07 -26.82
C VAL A 124 22.62 8.22 -26.97
N PRO A 125 22.02 8.26 -28.19
CA PRO A 125 20.57 8.27 -28.36
C PRO A 125 19.86 7.10 -27.66
N PHE A 126 20.45 5.91 -27.66
CA PHE A 126 19.90 4.76 -26.95
C PHE A 126 19.83 4.99 -25.43
N LEU A 127 20.91 5.46 -24.81
CA LEU A 127 20.92 5.76 -23.37
C LEU A 127 19.96 6.91 -23.01
N VAL A 128 19.91 7.96 -23.82
CA VAL A 128 18.98 9.08 -23.62
C VAL A 128 17.52 8.58 -23.75
N GLY A 129 17.23 7.77 -24.77
CA GLY A 129 15.93 7.13 -24.97
C GLY A 129 15.53 6.28 -23.75
N ILE A 130 16.45 5.47 -23.21
CA ILE A 130 16.22 4.68 -21.99
C ILE A 130 15.84 5.57 -20.81
N VAL A 131 16.54 6.69 -20.60
CA VAL A 131 16.24 7.59 -19.49
C VAL A 131 14.82 8.15 -19.61
N PHE A 132 14.43 8.64 -20.79
CA PHE A 132 13.09 9.16 -21.04
C PHE A 132 12.01 8.08 -20.85
N PHE A 133 12.23 6.89 -21.42
CA PHE A 133 11.34 5.76 -21.27
C PHE A 133 11.19 5.36 -19.80
N THR A 134 12.30 5.26 -19.06
CA THR A 134 12.29 4.85 -17.65
C THR A 134 11.47 5.84 -16.80
N VAL A 135 11.68 7.15 -16.99
CA VAL A 135 10.90 8.17 -16.29
C VAL A 135 9.43 8.07 -16.66
N ALA A 136 9.09 7.93 -17.94
CA ALA A 136 7.71 7.75 -18.40
C ALA A 136 7.04 6.53 -17.75
N GLN A 137 7.73 5.38 -17.73
CA GLN A 137 7.22 4.13 -17.19
C GLN A 137 7.00 4.17 -15.66
N ILE A 138 7.85 4.89 -14.92
CA ILE A 138 7.69 5.14 -13.48
C ILE A 138 6.47 6.03 -13.25
N GLN A 139 6.37 7.15 -13.95
CA GLN A 139 5.23 8.09 -13.82
C GLN A 139 3.90 7.42 -14.17
N MET A 140 3.88 6.62 -15.24
CA MET A 140 2.70 5.81 -15.61
C MET A 140 2.35 4.79 -14.52
N GLY A 141 3.35 4.21 -13.84
CA GLY A 141 3.13 3.32 -12.70
C GLY A 141 2.45 4.00 -11.52
N TRP A 142 2.90 5.21 -11.14
CA TRP A 142 2.24 6.01 -10.10
C TRP A 142 0.84 6.46 -10.50
N PHE A 143 0.64 6.86 -11.75
CA PHE A 143 -0.69 7.19 -12.28
C PHE A 143 -1.65 5.99 -12.21
N GLN A 144 -1.16 4.80 -12.58
CA GLN A 144 -1.91 3.54 -12.43
C GLN A 144 -2.25 3.25 -10.97
N HIS A 145 -1.31 3.46 -10.05
CA HIS A 145 -1.51 3.28 -8.63
C HIS A 145 -2.63 4.19 -8.11
N ASP A 146 -2.64 5.46 -8.50
CA ASP A 146 -3.65 6.43 -8.09
C ASP A 146 -5.04 6.13 -8.67
N LEU A 147 -5.09 5.59 -9.90
CA LEU A 147 -6.32 5.02 -10.46
C LEU A 147 -6.83 3.83 -9.64
N GLY A 148 -5.93 2.98 -9.16
CA GLY A 148 -6.27 1.85 -8.28
C GLY A 148 -6.84 2.27 -6.93
N HIS A 149 -6.43 3.44 -6.42
CA HIS A 149 -6.96 4.06 -5.21
C HIS A 149 -8.24 4.88 -5.43
N PHE A 150 -8.73 4.96 -6.67
CA PHE A 150 -9.88 5.77 -7.05
C PHE A 150 -9.68 7.28 -6.86
N SER A 151 -8.44 7.77 -6.92
CA SER A 151 -8.08 9.16 -6.64
C SER A 151 -8.18 10.09 -7.86
N VAL A 152 -8.27 9.56 -9.08
CA VAL A 152 -8.23 10.37 -10.32
C VAL A 152 -9.60 10.88 -10.73
N PHE A 153 -10.63 10.03 -10.68
CA PHE A 153 -12.01 10.38 -11.02
C PHE A 153 -12.95 10.28 -9.82
N ARG A 154 -13.97 11.14 -9.76
CA ARG A 154 -15.03 11.01 -8.74
C ARG A 154 -15.84 9.72 -8.86
N LYS A 155 -16.09 9.24 -10.09
CA LYS A 155 -16.86 8.02 -10.34
C LYS A 155 -15.91 6.81 -10.37
N PRO A 156 -16.09 5.78 -9.51
CA PRO A 156 -15.19 4.63 -9.44
C PRO A 156 -15.06 3.83 -10.75
N GLN A 157 -16.09 3.85 -11.59
CA GLN A 157 -16.10 3.15 -12.88
C GLN A 157 -14.99 3.64 -13.84
N TRP A 158 -14.74 4.95 -13.89
CA TRP A 158 -13.74 5.53 -14.79
C TRP A 158 -12.32 5.23 -14.32
N ASN A 159 -12.08 5.29 -13.01
CA ASN A 159 -10.81 4.84 -12.43
C ASN A 159 -10.54 3.37 -12.76
N ARG A 160 -11.52 2.49 -12.56
CA ARG A 160 -11.37 1.05 -12.83
C ARG A 160 -11.08 0.78 -14.31
N PHE A 161 -11.84 1.40 -15.21
CA PHE A 161 -11.64 1.25 -16.65
C PHE A 161 -10.23 1.69 -17.05
N LEU A 162 -9.83 2.91 -16.66
CA LEU A 162 -8.54 3.44 -17.05
C LEU A 162 -7.37 2.71 -16.36
N GLN A 163 -7.55 2.24 -15.12
CA GLN A 163 -6.56 1.40 -14.44
C GLN A 163 -6.28 0.14 -15.26
N ILE A 164 -7.33 -0.56 -15.73
CA ILE A 164 -7.21 -1.76 -16.56
C ILE A 164 -6.46 -1.44 -17.85
N VAL A 165 -6.82 -0.35 -18.54
CA VAL A 165 -6.11 0.06 -19.76
C VAL A 165 -4.62 0.29 -19.47
N VAL A 166 -4.28 1.08 -18.46
CA VAL A 166 -2.88 1.42 -18.17
C VAL A 166 -2.07 0.19 -17.73
N ILE A 167 -2.54 -0.59 -16.76
CA ILE A 167 -1.74 -1.70 -16.24
C ILE A 167 -1.73 -2.91 -17.18
N THR A 168 -2.86 -3.24 -17.80
CA THR A 168 -3.00 -4.47 -18.58
C THR A 168 -2.59 -4.27 -20.03
N VAL A 169 -2.97 -3.15 -20.66
CA VAL A 169 -2.60 -2.90 -22.07
C VAL A 169 -1.22 -2.28 -22.16
N LEU A 170 -0.92 -1.22 -21.39
CA LEU A 170 0.34 -0.49 -21.55
C LEU A 170 1.52 -1.13 -20.80
N LYS A 171 1.27 -1.75 -19.64
CA LYS A 171 2.34 -2.40 -18.84
C LYS A 171 2.36 -3.93 -18.93
N GLY A 172 1.33 -4.56 -19.49
CA GLY A 172 1.26 -6.02 -19.64
C GLY A 172 1.01 -6.80 -18.35
N ALA A 173 0.47 -6.17 -17.29
CA ALA A 173 0.19 -6.83 -16.01
C ALA A 173 -1.33 -6.84 -15.67
N PRO A 174 -1.86 -7.90 -15.03
CA PRO A 174 -3.28 -7.96 -14.71
C PRO A 174 -3.67 -6.96 -13.60
N ALA A 175 -4.68 -6.14 -13.84
CA ALA A 175 -5.22 -5.22 -12.83
C ALA A 175 -5.75 -5.96 -11.58
N SER A 176 -6.30 -7.17 -11.76
CA SER A 176 -6.79 -8.01 -10.66
C SER A 176 -5.66 -8.47 -9.74
N TRP A 177 -4.50 -8.84 -10.29
CA TRP A 177 -3.32 -9.23 -9.53
C TRP A 177 -2.81 -8.06 -8.68
N TRP A 178 -2.61 -6.90 -9.29
CA TRP A 178 -2.17 -5.70 -8.59
C TRP A 178 -3.17 -5.32 -7.48
N ASN A 179 -4.46 -5.22 -7.81
CA ASN A 179 -5.50 -4.89 -6.82
C ASN A 179 -5.55 -5.92 -5.68
N HIS A 180 -5.35 -7.21 -5.97
CA HIS A 180 -5.36 -8.25 -4.93
C HIS A 180 -4.21 -8.09 -3.95
N LEU A 181 -2.99 -7.91 -4.42
CA LEU A 181 -1.80 -7.77 -3.57
C LEU A 181 -1.78 -6.41 -2.86
N HIS A 182 -2.00 -5.35 -3.62
CA HIS A 182 -1.95 -3.97 -3.14
C HIS A 182 -2.98 -3.69 -2.04
N ASN A 183 -4.20 -4.20 -2.18
CA ASN A 183 -5.21 -4.06 -1.11
C ASN A 183 -4.82 -4.79 0.18
N GLN A 184 -4.08 -5.90 0.10
CA GLN A 184 -3.57 -6.59 1.29
C GLN A 184 -2.42 -5.80 1.94
N HIS A 185 -1.50 -5.27 1.13
CA HIS A 185 -0.45 -4.37 1.61
C HIS A 185 -1.06 -3.19 2.37
N HIS A 186 -2.01 -2.47 1.76
CA HIS A 186 -2.66 -1.33 2.43
C HIS A 186 -3.49 -1.71 3.65
N ALA A 187 -3.99 -2.95 3.73
CA ALA A 187 -4.72 -3.40 4.90
C ALA A 187 -3.77 -3.53 6.10
N LYS A 188 -2.63 -4.18 5.96
CA LYS A 188 -1.64 -4.30 7.04
C LYS A 188 -0.23 -4.13 6.51
N PRO A 189 0.19 -2.87 6.25
CA PRO A 189 1.49 -2.61 5.64
C PRO A 189 2.61 -2.98 6.61
N ASN A 190 3.69 -3.50 6.07
CA ASN A 190 4.90 -3.90 6.78
C ASN A 190 4.66 -4.88 7.94
N CYS A 191 3.55 -5.63 7.90
CA CYS A 191 3.24 -6.66 8.89
C CYS A 191 3.61 -8.03 8.33
N PHE A 192 4.59 -8.71 8.94
CA PHE A 192 5.01 -10.03 8.50
C PHE A 192 3.83 -11.01 8.42
N ARG A 193 3.82 -11.86 7.38
CA ARG A 193 2.76 -12.84 7.03
C ARG A 193 1.39 -12.24 6.66
N LYS A 194 1.22 -10.92 6.73
CA LYS A 194 -0.02 -10.22 6.35
C LYS A 194 0.19 -9.33 5.13
N ASP A 195 1.34 -8.67 5.05
CA ASP A 195 1.76 -7.89 3.89
C ASP A 195 2.40 -8.81 2.83
N PRO A 196 1.80 -8.94 1.62
CA PRO A 196 2.39 -9.73 0.56
C PRO A 196 3.73 -9.16 0.05
N ASP A 197 3.99 -7.87 0.23
CA ASP A 197 5.22 -7.22 -0.28
C ASP A 197 6.47 -7.66 0.48
N LEU A 198 6.29 -8.31 1.64
CA LEU A 198 7.36 -8.90 2.43
C LEU A 198 7.64 -10.37 2.08
N ASN A 199 6.81 -11.01 1.25
CA ASN A 199 6.93 -12.42 0.90
C ASN A 199 7.92 -12.66 -0.26
N MET A 200 9.13 -12.10 -0.15
CA MET A 200 10.18 -12.25 -1.17
C MET A 200 11.28 -13.25 -0.78
N HIS A 201 11.15 -13.91 0.38
CA HIS A 201 12.08 -14.92 0.84
C HIS A 201 12.00 -16.21 -0.02
N PRO A 202 13.13 -16.87 -0.34
CA PRO A 202 14.51 -16.57 0.06
C PRO A 202 15.27 -15.62 -0.88
N LEU A 203 14.65 -15.15 -1.97
CA LEU A 203 15.33 -14.40 -3.03
C LEU A 203 15.77 -12.99 -2.60
N LEU A 204 14.99 -12.32 -1.76
CA LEU A 204 15.30 -10.99 -1.24
C LEU A 204 15.13 -10.97 0.28
N PHE A 205 16.07 -10.32 0.98
CA PHE A 205 16.09 -10.21 2.44
C PHE A 205 15.13 -9.12 2.91
N SER A 206 14.41 -9.41 3.99
CA SER A 206 13.60 -8.40 4.68
C SER A 206 14.49 -7.51 5.55
N LEU A 207 14.49 -6.21 5.30
CA LEU A 207 15.27 -5.23 6.06
C LEU A 207 14.53 -4.80 7.34
N GLY A 208 15.24 -4.73 8.46
CA GLY A 208 14.75 -4.17 9.73
C GLY A 208 14.83 -5.15 10.90
N LYS A 209 15.28 -4.68 12.07
CA LYS A 209 15.58 -5.52 13.25
C LYS A 209 14.44 -6.49 13.62
N SER A 210 13.21 -5.99 13.76
CA SER A 210 12.06 -6.82 14.14
C SER A 210 11.67 -7.81 13.05
N LEU A 211 11.66 -7.36 11.79
CA LEU A 211 11.23 -8.17 10.66
C LEU A 211 12.24 -9.28 10.33
N SER A 212 13.54 -8.98 10.36
CA SER A 212 14.60 -9.98 10.19
C SER A 212 14.55 -11.03 11.31
N VAL A 213 14.23 -10.63 12.55
CA VAL A 213 14.07 -11.57 13.68
C VAL A 213 12.86 -12.47 13.46
N GLU A 214 11.69 -11.92 13.12
CA GLU A 214 10.48 -12.70 12.85
C GLU A 214 10.68 -13.72 11.72
N VAL A 215 11.34 -13.31 10.62
CA VAL A 215 11.69 -14.23 9.51
C VAL A 215 12.66 -15.32 9.98
N SER A 216 13.68 -14.96 10.76
CA SER A 216 14.70 -15.91 11.25
C SER A 216 14.16 -16.99 12.21
N MET A 217 13.07 -16.69 12.93
CA MET A 217 12.45 -17.62 13.87
C MET A 217 11.70 -18.77 13.18
N GLU A 218 11.27 -18.59 11.93
CA GLU A 218 10.49 -19.60 11.18
C GLU A 218 11.34 -20.50 10.27
N ILE A 219 12.65 -20.24 10.14
CA ILE A 219 13.55 -21.06 9.32
C ILE A 219 13.99 -22.32 10.11
N PRO A 220 13.81 -23.54 9.56
CA PRO A 220 14.25 -24.79 10.20
C PRO A 220 15.76 -24.83 10.48
N GLY A 221 16.13 -25.56 11.55
CA GLY A 221 17.38 -25.42 12.31
C GLY A 221 18.72 -25.43 11.56
N GLU A 222 18.82 -26.02 10.36
CA GLU A 222 20.10 -26.04 9.62
C GLU A 222 20.35 -24.74 8.83
N ALA A 223 19.32 -24.03 8.38
CA ALA A 223 19.46 -22.76 7.67
C ALA A 223 19.49 -21.53 8.61
N LYS A 224 19.21 -21.75 9.90
CA LYS A 224 19.14 -20.70 10.92
C LYS A 224 20.51 -20.07 11.20
N VAL A 225 21.59 -20.85 11.20
CA VAL A 225 22.95 -20.36 11.52
C VAL A 225 23.50 -19.51 10.38
N LEU A 226 23.44 -19.99 9.13
CA LEU A 226 23.93 -19.26 7.95
C LEU A 226 23.17 -17.95 7.72
N LEU A 227 21.85 -17.95 7.94
CA LEU A 227 21.05 -16.75 7.76
C LEU A 227 21.27 -15.75 8.91
N THR A 228 21.34 -16.18 10.17
CA THR A 228 21.56 -15.27 11.32
C THR A 228 22.91 -14.54 11.21
N GLU A 229 23.98 -15.21 10.75
CA GLU A 229 25.28 -14.60 10.49
C GLU A 229 25.21 -13.58 9.33
N SER A 230 24.53 -13.94 8.23
CA SER A 230 24.35 -13.04 7.07
C SER A 230 23.48 -11.81 7.38
N TYR A 231 22.44 -11.94 8.21
CA TYR A 231 21.60 -10.84 8.68
C TYR A 231 22.36 -9.89 9.62
N ARG A 232 23.30 -10.41 10.44
CA ARG A 232 24.21 -9.57 11.24
C ARG A 232 25.23 -8.83 10.35
N LEU A 233 25.82 -9.50 9.36
CA LEU A 233 26.84 -8.91 8.46
C LEU A 233 26.27 -7.85 7.50
N ALA A 234 25.06 -8.05 6.97
CA ALA A 234 24.38 -7.04 6.13
C ALA A 234 24.10 -5.74 6.91
N HIS A 235 23.89 -5.85 8.22
CA HIS A 235 23.69 -4.71 9.12
C HIS A 235 24.94 -3.84 9.28
N TYR A 236 26.14 -4.38 9.03
CA TYR A 236 27.41 -3.66 9.17
C TYR A 236 28.03 -3.18 7.85
N ASN A 237 27.78 -3.84 6.71
CA ASN A 237 28.51 -3.54 5.46
C ASN A 237 27.75 -2.70 4.41
N ILE A 238 26.43 -2.54 4.50
CA ILE A 238 25.66 -1.69 3.55
C ILE A 238 25.47 -0.24 4.05
N PHE A 239 25.81 0.04 5.30
CA PHE A 239 25.59 1.37 5.90
C PHE A 239 26.60 2.46 5.49
N SER A 240 27.66 2.12 4.74
CA SER A 240 28.67 3.10 4.36
C SER A 240 28.45 3.77 3.00
N PHE A 241 27.49 3.32 2.17
CA PHE A 241 27.29 3.87 0.82
C PHE A 241 26.02 4.72 0.61
N PHE A 242 25.08 4.71 1.57
CA PHE A 242 23.84 5.51 1.47
C PHE A 242 23.64 6.53 2.60
N SER A 243 24.65 6.74 3.46
CA SER A 243 24.61 7.75 4.53
C SER A 243 25.29 9.07 4.12
N LEU A 244 24.78 9.73 3.08
CA LEU A 244 25.00 11.17 2.86
C LEU A 244 23.69 11.81 2.41
N GLY A 245 22.93 12.37 3.36
CA GLY A 245 21.75 13.18 3.03
C GLY A 245 20.73 13.35 4.15
N LYS A 246 21.11 14.06 5.22
CA LYS A 246 20.15 14.64 6.18
C LYS A 246 19.12 15.52 5.44
N ARG A 247 17.84 15.34 5.78
CA ARG A 247 16.70 16.28 5.58
C ARG A 247 16.31 16.65 4.14
N ARG A 248 15.19 16.08 3.69
CA ARG A 248 14.00 16.84 3.26
C ARG A 248 12.77 15.92 3.32
N ARG A 249 11.83 16.24 4.21
CA ARG A 249 10.49 15.66 4.24
C ARG A 249 9.79 16.09 2.95
N SER A 250 9.55 15.16 2.04
CA SER A 250 8.67 15.36 0.88
C SER A 250 7.34 14.69 1.18
N SER A 251 6.28 15.44 0.93
CA SER A 251 4.89 15.16 1.24
C SER A 251 4.37 13.95 0.44
N CYS A 252 4.36 12.78 1.07
CA CYS A 252 3.51 11.67 0.65
C CYS A 252 2.51 11.43 1.78
N LEU A 253 1.28 11.90 1.61
CA LEU A 253 0.19 11.75 2.58
C LEU A 253 -0.47 10.35 2.50
N THR A 254 0.26 9.36 1.99
CA THR A 254 -0.18 7.97 1.91
C THR A 254 0.86 7.10 2.62
N ILE A 255 0.49 6.61 3.80
CA ILE A 255 1.18 5.61 4.63
C ILE A 255 2.43 6.12 5.36
N ILE A 256 2.27 6.43 6.65
CA ILE A 256 3.36 6.23 7.62
C ILE A 256 2.98 5.03 8.48
N SER A 257 3.56 3.89 8.14
CA SER A 257 3.74 2.77 9.07
C SER A 257 4.77 3.23 10.11
N ILE A 258 4.32 3.77 11.24
CA ILE A 258 5.22 4.03 12.37
C ILE A 258 5.59 2.68 12.97
N ASN A 259 6.89 2.37 12.89
CA ASN A 259 7.52 1.23 13.51
C ASN A 259 7.28 1.26 15.04
N ILE A 260 6.50 0.32 15.57
CA ILE A 260 6.13 0.25 17.00
C ILE A 260 7.29 -0.28 17.87
N SER A 261 8.42 -0.71 17.31
CA SER A 261 9.50 -1.34 18.09
C SER A 261 10.74 -0.48 18.38
N SER A 262 10.72 0.84 18.13
CA SER A 262 11.91 1.69 18.36
C SER A 262 11.72 2.89 19.28
N VAL A 263 10.96 2.74 20.36
CA VAL A 263 11.02 3.69 21.49
C VAL A 263 11.18 2.88 22.78
N SER A 264 12.42 2.49 23.03
CA SER A 264 12.97 2.31 24.38
C SER A 264 13.66 3.61 24.77
#